data_AF-A0A2A5EDI1-F1
#
_entry.id   AF-A0A2A5EDI1-F1
#
_cell.length_a   1.000
_cell.length_b   1.000
_cell.length_c   1.000
_cell.angle_alpha   90.00
_cell.angle_beta   90.00
_cell.angle_gamma   90.00
#
_symmetry.space_group_name_H-M   'P 1'
#
loop_
_entity.id
_entity.type
_entity.pdbx_description
1 polymer ?
#
loop_
_entity_poly.entity_id
_entity_poly.type
_entity_poly.pdbx_seq_one_letter_code
_entity_poly.pdbx_strand_id
1 'polypeptide(L)'
;MRSYPIYLLCLTACLSSTSIFARKYISDIELLNNFQDLYVTNVTRIAFRITHEDGSIRYTKGLGRGNLSWSIFFIESNQARFNNGLIKINRKALIENKNVLELKIRIQKGKQLFSKIITYNLPPITKVYADIYEIVPYTNFKKEIKIETAFRTYTITPNSAYAAFRFYDFEWTFSDSLILNSVVSFKYTPTLIRNPQKVGLQLVHRNLGIKEYKIIPIQTLELLSLSHIGLSGRKGESGASGYDGSAGQDGDDGEDGYSGERGHSGDKIELVISKRKKGQVELQVYAKNTIKIYNLPINCTIKINASGGRGGNGGDYGDGGSGGGADINGNCGSDGSDGDQGAGGPGGNGGSIKVFSDLDILTLATILEVDISGGRGGSGYSNGSSGKSGTTEYTILSQEELNKLLHSLTN
;
A
#
# COMPACT_ATOMS: atom_id res chain seq x y z
N MET A 1 -98.45 78.79 -11.32
CA MET A 1 -97.06 78.59 -10.89
C MET A 1 -96.96 77.31 -10.06
N ARG A 2 -96.50 76.21 -10.66
CA ARG A 2 -95.99 75.01 -9.96
C ARG A 2 -95.02 74.30 -10.90
N SER A 3 -93.81 74.09 -10.40
CA SER A 3 -92.59 73.75 -11.13
C SER A 3 -92.53 72.28 -11.54
N TYR A 4 -91.98 72.01 -12.73
CA TYR A 4 -91.54 70.68 -13.17
C TYR A 4 -90.04 70.51 -12.90
N PRO A 5 -89.56 69.33 -12.44
CA PRO A 5 -88.13 69.06 -12.35
C PRO A 5 -87.60 68.55 -13.70
N ILE A 6 -86.54 69.20 -14.18
CA ILE A 6 -85.72 68.78 -15.31
C ILE A 6 -84.79 67.67 -14.82
N TYR A 7 -85.00 66.45 -15.30
CA TYR A 7 -84.02 65.37 -15.17
C TYR A 7 -82.91 65.56 -16.21
N LEU A 8 -81.75 66.03 -15.74
CA LEU A 8 -80.52 66.15 -16.50
C LEU A 8 -79.89 64.75 -16.66
N LEU A 9 -79.98 64.21 -17.87
CA LEU A 9 -79.42 62.91 -18.27
C LEU A 9 -77.90 63.07 -18.47
N CYS A 10 -77.10 62.77 -17.44
CA CYS A 10 -75.64 62.61 -17.56
C CYS A 10 -75.33 61.31 -18.32
N LEU A 11 -75.22 61.40 -19.65
CA LEU A 11 -74.70 60.34 -20.50
C LEU A 11 -73.16 60.38 -20.44
N THR A 12 -72.57 59.82 -19.39
CA THR A 12 -71.12 59.55 -19.36
C THR A 12 -70.81 58.43 -20.35
N ALA A 13 -70.22 58.80 -21.48
CA ALA A 13 -69.66 57.86 -22.45
C ALA A 13 -68.52 57.07 -21.78
N CYS A 14 -68.84 55.90 -21.24
CA CYS A 14 -67.88 54.82 -21.00
C CYS A 14 -67.41 54.31 -22.37
N LEU A 15 -66.49 55.04 -22.98
CA LEU A 15 -65.55 54.47 -23.95
C LEU A 15 -64.65 53.52 -23.17
N SER A 16 -65.15 52.30 -22.93
CA SER A 16 -64.31 51.18 -22.56
C SER A 16 -63.37 50.96 -23.73
N SER A 17 -62.19 51.58 -23.64
CA SER A 17 -61.04 51.21 -24.43
C SER A 17 -60.83 49.72 -24.17
N THR A 18 -61.40 48.89 -25.02
CA THR A 18 -60.97 47.51 -25.18
C THR A 18 -59.56 47.64 -25.70
N SER A 19 -58.62 47.77 -24.78
CA SER A 19 -57.21 47.60 -25.05
C SER A 19 -57.11 46.18 -25.58
N ILE A 20 -57.19 46.06 -26.90
CA ILE A 20 -56.83 44.87 -27.67
C ILE A 20 -55.48 44.50 -27.08
N PHE A 21 -55.44 43.43 -26.29
CA PHE A 21 -54.23 42.98 -25.63
C PHE A 21 -53.23 42.65 -26.72
N ALA A 22 -52.42 43.64 -27.09
CA ALA A 22 -51.41 43.51 -28.11
C ALA A 22 -50.53 42.34 -27.69
N ARG A 23 -50.43 41.34 -28.57
CA ARG A 23 -49.62 40.16 -28.29
C ARG A 23 -48.19 40.63 -28.11
N LYS A 24 -47.69 40.51 -26.87
CA LYS A 24 -46.32 40.89 -26.51
C LYS A 24 -45.34 39.90 -27.15
N TYR A 25 -44.58 40.34 -28.15
CA TYR A 25 -43.54 39.53 -28.76
C TYR A 25 -42.41 39.24 -27.77
N ILE A 26 -41.69 38.15 -28.00
CA ILE A 26 -40.56 37.71 -27.18
C ILE A 26 -39.32 38.30 -27.82
N SER A 27 -38.60 39.13 -27.07
CA SER A 27 -37.34 39.72 -27.52
C SER A 27 -36.16 38.86 -27.09
N ASP A 28 -36.23 38.21 -25.92
CA ASP A 28 -35.13 37.38 -25.44
C ASP A 28 -35.55 36.23 -24.52
N ILE A 29 -34.64 35.24 -24.40
CA ILE A 29 -34.70 34.17 -23.42
C ILE A 29 -33.33 33.92 -22.79
N GLU A 30 -33.31 33.83 -21.47
CA GLU A 30 -32.13 33.52 -20.66
C GLU A 30 -32.36 32.26 -19.83
N LEU A 31 -31.34 31.40 -19.76
CA LEU A 31 -31.35 30.20 -18.92
C LEU A 31 -30.96 30.56 -17.48
N LEU A 32 -31.83 30.25 -16.53
CA LEU A 32 -31.60 30.40 -15.10
C LEU A 32 -31.20 29.06 -14.49
N ASN A 33 -29.91 28.75 -14.53
CA ASN A 33 -29.26 27.69 -13.76
C ASN A 33 -27.75 27.91 -13.81
N ASN A 34 -27.04 27.77 -12.69
CA ASN A 34 -25.58 27.93 -12.60
C ASN A 34 -24.81 26.60 -12.74
N PHE A 35 -25.55 25.50 -12.86
CA PHE A 35 -25.07 24.14 -13.06
C PHE A 35 -24.02 23.68 -12.04
N GLN A 36 -23.99 24.27 -10.84
CA GLN A 36 -22.97 23.96 -9.83
C GLN A 36 -23.08 22.50 -9.32
N ASP A 37 -24.26 21.90 -9.35
CA ASP A 37 -24.53 20.56 -8.81
C ASP A 37 -24.48 19.42 -9.84
N LEU A 38 -24.13 19.72 -11.09
CA LEU A 38 -24.27 18.77 -12.19
C LEU A 38 -23.35 17.53 -12.05
N TYR A 39 -22.30 17.63 -11.26
CA TYR A 39 -21.45 16.49 -10.93
C TYR A 39 -22.02 15.60 -9.83
N VAL A 40 -22.87 16.16 -8.97
CA VAL A 40 -23.58 15.42 -7.92
C VAL A 40 -24.80 14.73 -8.50
N THR A 41 -25.56 15.41 -9.37
CA THR A 41 -26.77 14.89 -9.99
C THR A 41 -26.69 14.92 -11.52
N ASN A 42 -27.16 13.86 -12.18
CA ASN A 42 -27.29 13.86 -13.65
C ASN A 42 -28.54 14.60 -14.14
N VAL A 43 -29.42 15.01 -13.21
CA VAL A 43 -30.65 15.75 -13.47
C VAL A 43 -30.67 16.99 -12.58
N THR A 44 -30.92 18.16 -13.18
CA THR A 44 -31.13 19.40 -12.42
C THR A 44 -32.35 20.15 -12.92
N ARG A 45 -32.93 21.01 -12.07
CA ARG A 45 -34.07 21.87 -12.42
C ARG A 45 -33.55 23.11 -13.11
N ILE A 46 -34.09 23.47 -14.26
CA ILE A 46 -33.78 24.73 -14.93
C ILE A 46 -35.00 25.66 -14.91
N ALA A 47 -34.77 26.93 -15.21
CA ALA A 47 -35.83 27.86 -15.56
C ALA A 47 -35.40 28.76 -16.70
N PHE A 48 -36.38 29.36 -17.38
CA PHE A 48 -36.10 30.43 -18.34
C PHE A 48 -36.70 31.73 -17.85
N ARG A 49 -35.93 32.81 -18.03
CA ARG A 49 -36.40 34.19 -17.97
C ARG A 49 -36.69 34.63 -19.41
N ILE A 50 -37.93 35.02 -19.66
CA ILE A 50 -38.42 35.44 -20.98
C ILE A 50 -38.65 36.94 -20.91
N THR A 51 -37.94 37.68 -21.75
CA THR A 51 -38.10 39.13 -21.90
C THR A 51 -38.93 39.41 -23.14
N HIS A 52 -39.93 40.26 -22.99
CA HIS A 52 -40.79 40.70 -24.09
C HIS A 52 -40.29 42.02 -24.68
N GLU A 53 -40.73 42.36 -25.90
CA GLU A 53 -40.36 43.63 -26.57
C GLU A 53 -40.79 44.87 -25.77
N ASP A 54 -41.84 44.76 -24.95
CA ASP A 54 -42.29 45.84 -24.05
C ASP A 54 -41.52 45.91 -22.72
N GLY A 55 -40.44 45.13 -22.58
CA GLY A 55 -39.63 45.03 -21.38
C GLY A 55 -40.24 44.17 -20.27
N SER A 56 -41.46 43.65 -20.43
CA SER A 56 -42.06 42.79 -19.41
C SER A 56 -41.34 41.44 -19.34
N ILE A 57 -41.19 40.93 -18.12
CA ILE A 57 -40.46 39.68 -17.85
C ILE A 57 -41.43 38.61 -17.36
N ARG A 58 -41.24 37.38 -17.84
CA ARG A 58 -41.94 36.20 -17.34
C ARG A 58 -40.96 35.08 -17.06
N TYR A 59 -41.36 34.15 -16.20
CA TYR A 59 -40.57 32.99 -15.84
C TYR A 59 -41.34 31.69 -16.09
N THR A 60 -40.60 30.61 -16.32
CA THR A 60 -41.18 29.26 -16.35
C THR A 60 -41.56 28.77 -14.96
N LYS A 61 -42.53 27.85 -14.89
CA LYS A 61 -42.90 27.14 -13.66
C LYS A 61 -41.72 26.35 -13.09
N GLY A 62 -41.68 26.15 -11.77
CA GLY A 62 -40.60 25.41 -11.10
C GLY A 62 -39.53 26.35 -10.52
N LEU A 63 -38.26 26.19 -10.94
CA LEU A 63 -37.14 26.95 -10.38
C LEU A 63 -37.32 28.48 -10.50
N GLY A 64 -37.89 28.94 -11.61
CA GLY A 64 -38.13 30.37 -11.88
C GLY A 64 -39.36 30.94 -11.17
N ARG A 65 -40.14 30.10 -10.45
CA ARG A 65 -41.38 30.47 -9.75
C ARG A 65 -42.39 31.25 -10.60
N GLY A 66 -42.34 31.10 -11.93
CA GLY A 66 -43.26 31.76 -12.84
C GLY A 66 -44.50 30.94 -13.17
N ASN A 67 -45.34 31.48 -14.05
CA ASN A 67 -46.58 30.85 -14.49
C ASN A 67 -46.51 30.27 -15.91
N LEU A 68 -45.40 30.45 -16.63
CA LEU A 68 -45.26 29.92 -17.99
C LEU A 68 -45.11 28.40 -17.96
N SER A 69 -46.01 27.72 -18.67
CA SER A 69 -46.00 26.27 -18.84
C SER A 69 -44.78 25.82 -19.64
N TRP A 70 -44.19 24.69 -19.27
CA TRP A 70 -43.11 24.07 -20.05
C TRP A 70 -43.57 23.51 -21.39
N SER A 71 -44.87 23.24 -21.55
CA SER A 71 -45.45 22.66 -22.76
C SER A 71 -45.37 23.55 -24.01
N ILE A 72 -45.03 24.84 -23.85
CA ILE A 72 -44.85 25.78 -24.98
C ILE A 72 -43.41 25.83 -25.49
N PHE A 73 -42.48 25.13 -24.83
CA PHE A 73 -41.06 25.12 -25.16
C PHE A 73 -40.70 23.83 -25.87
N PHE A 74 -40.10 23.96 -27.04
CA PHE A 74 -39.45 22.87 -27.77
C PHE A 74 -37.94 23.07 -27.62
N ILE A 75 -37.29 22.16 -26.91
CA ILE A 75 -35.87 22.26 -26.59
C ILE A 75 -35.16 21.05 -27.17
N GLU A 76 -34.20 21.29 -28.05
CA GLU A 76 -33.35 20.26 -28.65
C GLU A 76 -31.92 20.44 -28.15
N SER A 77 -31.27 19.32 -27.80
CA SER A 77 -29.86 19.28 -27.42
C SER A 77 -29.30 17.89 -27.68
N ASN A 78 -28.08 17.81 -28.22
CA ASN A 78 -27.36 16.55 -28.35
C ASN A 78 -26.72 16.11 -27.03
N GLN A 79 -26.47 17.07 -26.12
CA GLN A 79 -25.80 16.85 -24.84
C GLN A 79 -26.78 16.69 -23.68
N ALA A 80 -28.08 16.88 -23.89
CA ALA A 80 -29.06 16.82 -22.82
C ALA A 80 -30.45 16.38 -23.28
N ARG A 81 -31.18 15.75 -22.36
CA ARG A 81 -32.62 15.50 -22.48
C ARG A 81 -33.38 16.45 -21.58
N PHE A 82 -34.52 16.93 -22.04
CA PHE A 82 -35.34 17.88 -21.32
C PHE A 82 -36.73 17.31 -21.04
N ASN A 83 -37.25 17.52 -19.83
CA ASN A 83 -38.61 17.17 -19.47
C ASN A 83 -39.14 18.09 -18.36
N ASN A 84 -40.14 18.92 -18.65
CA ASN A 84 -40.89 19.71 -17.66
C ASN A 84 -40.02 20.51 -16.67
N GLY A 85 -38.99 21.18 -17.18
CA GLY A 85 -38.08 21.99 -16.37
C GLY A 85 -36.96 21.19 -15.72
N LEU A 86 -36.85 19.90 -16.00
CA LEU A 86 -35.70 19.07 -15.65
C LEU A 86 -34.82 18.90 -16.89
N ILE A 87 -33.53 19.07 -16.70
CA ILE A 87 -32.52 18.76 -17.72
C ILE A 87 -31.66 17.59 -17.22
N LYS A 88 -31.55 16.55 -18.04
CA LYS A 88 -30.68 15.39 -17.82
C LYS A 88 -29.50 15.45 -18.78
N ILE A 89 -28.29 15.60 -18.26
CA ILE A 89 -27.08 15.76 -19.08
C ILE A 89 -26.54 14.39 -19.52
N ASN A 90 -26.24 14.25 -20.80
CA ASN A 90 -25.42 13.19 -21.36
C ASN A 90 -23.95 13.62 -21.30
N ARG A 91 -23.22 13.11 -20.31
CA ARG A 91 -21.83 13.50 -20.04
C ARG A 91 -20.87 13.17 -21.17
N LYS A 92 -21.03 12.02 -21.81
CA LYS A 92 -20.16 11.62 -22.91
C LYS A 92 -20.28 12.60 -24.07
N ALA A 93 -21.50 12.88 -24.51
CA ALA A 93 -21.78 13.86 -25.58
C ALA A 93 -21.33 15.28 -25.19
N LEU A 94 -21.42 15.64 -23.90
CA LEU A 94 -20.95 16.92 -23.40
C LEU A 94 -19.42 17.05 -23.47
N ILE A 95 -18.67 16.01 -23.06
CA ILE A 95 -17.20 15.99 -23.14
C ILE A 95 -16.74 16.02 -24.61
N GLU A 96 -17.40 15.23 -25.47
CA GLU A 96 -17.17 15.25 -26.93
C GLU A 96 -17.40 16.66 -27.51
N ASN A 97 -18.35 17.42 -26.95
CA ASN A 97 -18.59 18.82 -27.29
C ASN A 97 -17.79 19.83 -26.44
N LYS A 98 -16.58 19.46 -25.98
CA LYS A 98 -15.67 20.34 -25.22
C LYS A 98 -16.30 21.00 -23.98
N ASN A 99 -17.20 20.27 -23.31
CA ASN A 99 -17.98 20.74 -22.16
C ASN A 99 -18.93 21.91 -22.45
N VAL A 100 -19.29 22.13 -23.71
CA VAL A 100 -20.29 23.14 -24.10
C VAL A 100 -21.67 22.48 -24.20
N LEU A 101 -22.62 22.95 -23.39
CA LEU A 101 -24.02 22.59 -23.50
C LEU A 101 -24.72 23.53 -24.47
N GLU A 102 -25.25 22.99 -25.57
CA GLU A 102 -26.03 23.75 -26.54
C GLU A 102 -27.52 23.38 -26.42
N LEU A 103 -28.37 24.41 -26.25
CA LEU A 103 -29.82 24.29 -26.16
C LEU A 103 -30.45 25.09 -27.29
N LYS A 104 -31.03 24.41 -28.28
CA LYS A 104 -31.84 25.04 -29.33
C LYS A 104 -33.27 25.14 -28.84
N ILE A 105 -33.70 26.36 -28.55
CA ILE A 105 -35.01 26.62 -27.96
C ILE A 105 -35.91 27.21 -29.04
N ARG A 106 -37.13 26.68 -29.14
CA ARG A 106 -38.22 27.24 -29.94
C ARG A 106 -39.45 27.41 -29.06
N ILE A 107 -40.09 28.56 -29.14
CA ILE A 107 -41.35 28.86 -28.46
C ILE A 107 -42.38 29.17 -29.52
N GLN A 108 -43.50 28.44 -29.50
CA GLN A 108 -44.62 28.67 -30.39
C GLN A 108 -45.85 29.07 -29.58
N LYS A 109 -46.36 30.28 -29.81
CA LYS A 109 -47.58 30.78 -29.16
C LYS A 109 -48.50 31.42 -30.21
N GLY A 110 -49.48 30.65 -30.68
CA GLY A 110 -50.32 31.05 -31.80
C GLY A 110 -49.50 31.15 -33.09
N LYS A 111 -49.48 32.32 -33.73
CA LYS A 111 -48.70 32.60 -34.95
C LYS A 111 -47.26 33.04 -34.68
N GLN A 112 -46.92 33.33 -33.42
CA GLN A 112 -45.59 33.79 -33.07
C GLN A 112 -44.65 32.60 -32.90
N LEU A 113 -43.53 32.64 -33.62
CA LEU A 113 -42.41 31.72 -33.50
C LEU A 113 -41.18 32.49 -33.04
N PHE A 114 -40.60 32.08 -31.92
CA PHE A 114 -39.32 32.60 -31.44
C PHE A 114 -38.33 31.44 -31.35
N SER A 115 -37.08 31.66 -31.77
CA SER A 115 -36.01 30.69 -31.59
C SER A 115 -34.71 31.35 -31.13
N LYS A 116 -34.02 30.69 -30.21
CA LYS A 116 -32.70 31.09 -29.72
C LYS A 116 -31.86 29.87 -29.43
N ILE A 117 -30.56 29.95 -29.70
CA ILE A 117 -29.58 28.97 -29.24
C ILE A 117 -28.94 29.54 -27.98
N ILE A 118 -29.04 28.82 -26.87
CA ILE A 118 -28.31 29.14 -25.64
C ILE A 118 -27.14 28.17 -25.53
N THR A 119 -25.94 28.70 -25.37
CA THR A 119 -24.73 27.94 -25.06
C THR A 119 -24.33 28.16 -23.61
N TYR A 120 -23.88 27.10 -22.94
CA TYR A 120 -23.38 27.17 -21.57
C TYR A 120 -22.11 26.34 -21.43
N ASN A 121 -21.03 26.96 -20.97
CA ASN A 121 -19.76 26.29 -20.74
C ASN A 121 -19.77 25.63 -19.36
N LEU A 122 -19.82 24.31 -19.33
CA LEU A 122 -19.69 23.56 -18.09
C LEU A 122 -18.21 23.48 -17.70
N PRO A 123 -17.89 23.56 -16.39
CA PRO A 123 -16.50 23.49 -15.93
C PRO A 123 -15.91 22.16 -16.36
N PRO A 124 -14.79 22.12 -17.09
CA PRO A 124 -14.18 20.86 -17.47
C PRO A 124 -13.67 20.13 -16.22
N ILE A 125 -13.59 18.80 -16.32
CA ILE A 125 -12.81 17.99 -15.38
C ILE A 125 -11.35 18.30 -15.68
N THR A 126 -10.63 18.82 -14.71
CA THR A 126 -9.22 19.22 -14.86
C THR A 126 -8.28 18.05 -14.53
N LYS A 127 -8.65 17.23 -13.55
CA LYS A 127 -7.82 16.13 -13.08
C LYS A 127 -8.67 15.00 -12.49
N VAL A 128 -8.21 13.77 -12.66
CA VAL A 128 -8.73 12.58 -11.99
C VAL A 128 -7.53 11.81 -11.45
N TYR A 129 -7.47 11.53 -10.15
CA TYR A 129 -6.32 10.84 -9.57
C TYR A 129 -6.68 10.07 -8.31
N ALA A 130 -5.82 9.13 -7.92
CA ALA A 130 -5.87 8.49 -6.61
C ALA A 130 -4.93 9.21 -5.63
N ASP A 131 -5.43 9.49 -4.43
CA ASP A 131 -4.71 10.24 -3.38
C ASP A 131 -3.78 9.31 -2.57
N ILE A 132 -2.86 8.66 -3.28
CA ILE A 132 -1.89 7.70 -2.72
C ILE A 132 -0.48 8.20 -3.03
N TYR A 133 0.28 8.56 -2.00
CA TYR A 133 1.63 9.09 -2.15
C TYR A 133 2.71 8.02 -2.03
N GLU A 134 2.46 6.97 -1.25
CA GLU A 134 3.39 5.89 -0.97
C GLU A 134 2.61 4.62 -0.66
N ILE A 135 3.14 3.47 -1.07
CA ILE A 135 2.63 2.16 -0.67
C ILE A 135 3.52 1.60 0.43
N VAL A 136 2.90 1.34 1.57
CA VAL A 136 3.50 0.62 2.68
C VAL A 136 3.17 -0.87 2.51
N PRO A 137 4.18 -1.74 2.35
CA PRO A 137 3.97 -3.18 2.29
C PRO A 137 3.07 -3.69 3.41
N TYR A 138 2.27 -4.69 3.07
CA TYR A 138 1.29 -5.36 3.94
C TYR A 138 0.15 -4.47 4.47
N THR A 139 0.11 -3.18 4.12
CA THR A 139 -0.99 -2.27 4.50
C THR A 139 -2.14 -2.39 3.51
N ASN A 140 -3.37 -2.37 4.03
CA ASN A 140 -4.58 -2.33 3.20
C ASN A 140 -4.97 -0.88 2.91
N PHE A 141 -4.90 -0.48 1.65
CA PHE A 141 -5.24 0.86 1.18
C PHE A 141 -6.69 0.91 0.70
N LYS A 142 -7.48 1.86 1.20
CA LYS A 142 -8.81 2.13 0.65
C LYS A 142 -8.68 2.81 -0.70
N LYS A 143 -9.50 2.41 -1.66
CA LYS A 143 -9.58 3.08 -2.96
C LYS A 143 -10.41 4.34 -2.84
N GLU A 144 -9.76 5.47 -3.05
CA GLU A 144 -10.41 6.77 -3.13
C GLU A 144 -9.96 7.48 -4.41
N ILE A 145 -10.92 8.08 -5.11
CA ILE A 145 -10.67 8.80 -6.35
C ILE A 145 -11.00 10.26 -6.11
N LYS A 146 -10.06 11.14 -6.46
CA LYS A 146 -10.23 12.59 -6.46
C LYS A 146 -10.51 13.04 -7.88
N ILE A 147 -11.58 13.79 -8.06
CA ILE A 147 -11.88 14.49 -9.32
C ILE A 147 -11.84 15.98 -9.05
N GLU A 148 -10.96 16.68 -9.74
CA GLU A 148 -10.87 18.13 -9.70
C GLU A 148 -11.62 18.74 -10.89
N THR A 149 -12.31 19.83 -10.58
CA THR A 149 -12.94 20.72 -11.54
C THR A 149 -12.47 22.14 -11.22
N ALA A 150 -12.80 23.11 -12.07
CA ALA A 150 -12.47 24.52 -11.80
C ALA A 150 -13.06 25.07 -10.49
N PHE A 151 -14.05 24.40 -9.89
CA PHE A 151 -14.76 24.92 -8.70
C PHE A 151 -14.64 24.05 -7.46
N ARG A 152 -14.46 22.73 -7.62
CA ARG A 152 -14.53 21.78 -6.51
C ARG A 152 -13.75 20.51 -6.78
N THR A 153 -13.22 19.93 -5.71
CA THR A 153 -12.69 18.57 -5.67
C THR A 153 -13.74 17.62 -5.10
N TYR A 154 -14.06 16.55 -5.84
CA TYR A 154 -14.95 15.47 -5.42
C TYR A 154 -14.12 14.29 -4.92
N THR A 155 -14.55 13.67 -3.81
CA THR A 155 -13.93 12.45 -3.29
C THR A 155 -14.90 11.28 -3.47
N ILE A 156 -14.54 10.37 -4.36
CA ILE A 156 -15.38 9.23 -4.72
C ILE A 156 -14.88 8.01 -3.99
N THR A 157 -15.80 7.42 -3.25
CA THR A 157 -15.67 6.18 -2.49
C THR A 157 -16.74 5.20 -2.98
N PRO A 158 -16.66 3.90 -2.64
CA PRO A 158 -17.68 2.92 -2.98
C PRO A 158 -19.11 3.32 -2.56
N ASN A 159 -19.25 4.17 -1.54
CA ASN A 159 -20.53 4.63 -0.99
C ASN A 159 -20.94 6.02 -1.52
N SER A 160 -20.13 6.66 -2.37
CA SER A 160 -20.43 7.99 -2.89
C SER A 160 -21.60 7.96 -3.87
N ALA A 161 -22.62 8.78 -3.63
CA ALA A 161 -23.84 8.87 -4.44
C ALA A 161 -23.74 9.92 -5.57
N TYR A 162 -22.58 10.06 -6.21
CA TYR A 162 -22.42 10.99 -7.34
C TYR A 162 -22.94 10.36 -8.62
N ALA A 163 -24.04 10.88 -9.15
CA ALA A 163 -24.71 10.31 -10.31
C ALA A 163 -23.82 10.31 -11.57
N ALA A 164 -22.90 11.29 -11.68
CA ALA A 164 -21.99 11.43 -12.81
C ALA A 164 -20.70 10.62 -12.65
N PHE A 165 -20.34 10.25 -11.42
CA PHE A 165 -19.06 9.60 -11.12
C PHE A 165 -19.26 8.46 -10.14
N ARG A 166 -19.75 7.33 -10.67
CA ARG A 166 -19.90 6.13 -9.86
C ARG A 166 -18.52 5.53 -9.66
N PHE A 167 -18.22 5.13 -8.42
CA PHE A 167 -16.96 4.49 -8.09
C PHE A 167 -16.65 3.28 -9.00
N TYR A 168 -17.67 2.48 -9.30
CA TYR A 168 -17.55 1.27 -10.14
C TYR A 168 -17.36 1.55 -11.63
N ASP A 169 -17.46 2.81 -12.07
CA ASP A 169 -17.12 3.18 -13.45
C ASP A 169 -15.60 3.35 -13.65
N PHE A 170 -14.82 3.29 -12.56
CA PHE A 170 -13.37 3.40 -12.58
C PHE A 170 -12.68 2.04 -12.50
N GLU A 171 -11.81 1.80 -13.45
CA GLU A 171 -10.94 0.65 -13.51
C GLU A 171 -9.56 0.99 -12.94
N TRP A 172 -9.09 0.15 -12.01
CA TRP A 172 -7.81 0.30 -11.34
C TRP A 172 -6.88 -0.82 -11.81
N THR A 173 -5.83 -0.45 -12.53
CA THR A 173 -4.83 -1.39 -13.05
C THR A 173 -3.47 -1.04 -12.47
N PHE A 174 -2.85 -2.00 -11.78
CA PHE A 174 -1.50 -1.86 -11.23
C PHE A 174 -0.49 -2.53 -12.15
N SER A 175 0.72 -1.97 -12.26
CA SER A 175 1.79 -2.54 -13.07
C SER A 175 2.45 -3.77 -12.43
N ASP A 176 2.15 -4.06 -11.16
CA ASP A 176 2.77 -5.15 -10.40
C ASP A 176 1.73 -6.15 -9.90
N SER A 177 2.01 -7.44 -10.10
CA SER A 177 1.13 -8.56 -9.73
C SER A 177 1.11 -8.86 -8.23
N LEU A 178 2.06 -8.31 -7.45
CA LEU A 178 2.11 -8.45 -5.99
C LEU A 178 1.10 -7.55 -5.27
N ILE A 179 0.35 -6.74 -6.03
CA ILE A 179 -0.78 -5.99 -5.50
C ILE A 179 -2.04 -6.84 -5.56
N LEU A 180 -2.47 -7.30 -4.39
CA LEU A 180 -3.76 -7.94 -4.18
C LEU A 180 -4.85 -6.86 -4.26
N ASN A 181 -5.44 -6.74 -5.44
CA ASN A 181 -6.43 -5.73 -5.77
C ASN A 181 -7.85 -6.24 -5.47
N SER A 182 -8.58 -5.58 -4.57
CA SER A 182 -10.00 -5.85 -4.33
C SER A 182 -10.86 -4.75 -4.96
N VAL A 183 -12.19 -4.87 -4.89
CA VAL A 183 -13.09 -3.84 -5.41
C VAL A 183 -12.90 -2.51 -4.68
N VAL A 184 -12.77 -2.54 -3.34
CA VAL A 184 -12.78 -1.34 -2.48
C VAL A 184 -11.42 -0.99 -1.88
N SER A 185 -10.44 -1.89 -2.00
CA SER A 185 -9.12 -1.73 -1.41
C SER A 185 -8.05 -2.43 -2.25
N PHE A 186 -6.78 -2.26 -1.87
CA PHE A 186 -5.69 -3.07 -2.38
C PHE A 186 -4.60 -3.23 -1.31
N LYS A 187 -3.80 -4.29 -1.42
CA LYS A 187 -2.68 -4.59 -0.51
C LYS A 187 -1.46 -5.01 -1.32
N TYR A 188 -0.30 -4.45 -1.02
CA TYR A 188 0.98 -4.87 -1.62
C TYR A 188 1.67 -5.89 -0.71
N THR A 189 2.02 -7.05 -1.26
CA THR A 189 2.67 -8.15 -0.53
C THR A 189 4.00 -8.48 -1.23
N PRO A 190 5.12 -7.85 -0.85
CA PRO A 190 6.42 -8.12 -1.48
C PRO A 190 6.85 -9.56 -1.23
N THR A 191 7.81 -10.02 -2.05
CA THR A 191 8.48 -11.32 -1.85
C THR A 191 9.98 -11.09 -1.72
N LEU A 192 10.71 -12.05 -1.11
CA LEU A 192 12.17 -11.97 -0.98
C LEU A 192 12.90 -11.75 -2.32
N ILE A 193 12.32 -12.27 -3.41
CA ILE A 193 12.93 -12.24 -4.75
C ILE A 193 12.46 -11.02 -5.56
N ARG A 194 11.28 -10.47 -5.25
CA ARG A 194 10.68 -9.32 -5.94
C ARG A 194 10.20 -8.27 -4.95
N ASN A 195 10.93 -7.16 -4.87
CA ASN A 195 10.60 -5.98 -4.10
C ASN A 195 10.85 -4.69 -4.92
N PRO A 196 9.99 -4.39 -5.92
CA PRO A 196 10.06 -3.12 -6.65
C PRO A 196 9.99 -1.91 -5.69
N GLN A 197 10.77 -0.88 -5.98
CA GLN A 197 10.75 0.38 -5.22
C GLN A 197 9.60 1.31 -5.61
N LYS A 198 8.91 1.04 -6.72
CA LYS A 198 7.82 1.86 -7.26
C LYS A 198 6.81 0.97 -7.98
N VAL A 199 5.55 1.38 -8.02
CA VAL A 199 4.50 0.75 -8.84
C VAL A 199 3.76 1.78 -9.69
N GLY A 200 3.41 1.41 -10.91
CA GLY A 200 2.50 2.17 -11.76
C GLY A 200 1.04 1.87 -11.40
N LEU A 201 0.23 2.90 -11.27
CA LEU A 201 -1.23 2.83 -11.17
C LEU A 201 -1.84 3.53 -12.37
N GLN A 202 -2.63 2.80 -13.15
CA GLN A 202 -3.49 3.35 -14.18
C GLN A 202 -4.94 3.37 -13.69
N LEU A 203 -5.57 4.53 -13.78
CA LEU A 203 -6.97 4.75 -13.45
C LEU A 203 -7.74 5.12 -14.72
N VAL A 204 -8.78 4.37 -15.06
CA VAL A 204 -9.57 4.59 -16.28
C VAL A 204 -11.04 4.71 -15.97
N HIS A 205 -11.67 5.84 -16.32
CA HIS A 205 -13.12 5.97 -16.26
C HIS A 205 -13.75 5.41 -17.54
N ARG A 206 -14.44 4.27 -17.45
CA ARG A 206 -14.99 3.53 -18.61
C ARG A 206 -15.92 4.37 -19.50
N ASN A 207 -16.84 5.09 -18.87
CA ASN A 207 -17.87 5.85 -19.58
C ASN A 207 -17.39 7.19 -20.16
N LEU A 208 -16.40 7.82 -19.52
CA LEU A 208 -15.91 9.16 -19.91
C LEU A 208 -14.60 9.10 -20.71
N GLY A 209 -13.93 7.94 -20.76
CA GLY A 209 -12.66 7.77 -21.46
C GLY A 209 -11.47 8.48 -20.80
N ILE A 210 -11.65 9.03 -19.59
CA ILE A 210 -10.60 9.72 -18.84
C ILE A 210 -9.60 8.69 -18.32
N LYS A 211 -8.31 8.94 -18.51
CA LYS A 211 -7.22 8.08 -18.08
C LYS A 211 -6.20 8.89 -17.29
N GLU A 212 -5.75 8.34 -16.17
CA GLU A 212 -4.65 8.87 -15.38
C GLU A 212 -3.62 7.77 -15.15
N TYR A 213 -2.34 8.12 -15.17
CA TYR A 213 -1.25 7.23 -14.80
C TYR A 213 -0.39 7.88 -13.72
N LYS A 214 -0.11 7.13 -12.65
CA LYS A 214 0.68 7.60 -11.51
C LYS A 214 1.74 6.56 -11.13
N ILE A 215 2.97 7.01 -10.93
CA ILE A 215 4.02 6.20 -10.32
C ILE A 215 3.99 6.46 -8.81
N ILE A 216 3.85 5.40 -8.03
CA ILE A 216 3.74 5.46 -6.57
C ILE A 216 4.98 4.78 -5.97
N PRO A 217 5.80 5.47 -5.16
CA PRO A 217 6.89 4.84 -4.43
C PRO A 217 6.38 3.78 -3.44
N ILE A 218 7.18 2.73 -3.25
CA ILE A 218 6.97 1.69 -2.25
C ILE A 218 7.98 1.94 -1.14
N GLN A 219 7.50 1.97 0.10
CA GLN A 219 8.37 2.10 1.26
C GLN A 219 9.32 0.89 1.31
N THR A 220 10.63 1.16 1.34
CA THR A 220 11.64 0.10 1.34
C THR A 220 11.49 -0.75 2.60
N LEU A 221 11.56 -2.07 2.45
CA LEU A 221 11.64 -2.98 3.59
C LEU A 221 12.99 -2.76 4.27
N GLU A 222 13.00 -2.21 5.47
CA GLU A 222 14.21 -2.18 6.28
C GLU A 222 14.56 -3.61 6.68
N LEU A 223 15.82 -3.99 6.57
CA LEU A 223 16.33 -5.29 7.03
C LEU A 223 17.14 -5.05 8.30
N LEU A 224 16.69 -5.62 9.41
CA LEU A 224 17.48 -5.70 10.64
C LEU A 224 18.06 -7.11 10.74
N SER A 225 19.38 -7.23 10.71
CA SER A 225 20.08 -8.50 10.89
C SER A 225 20.86 -8.52 12.20
N LEU A 226 20.55 -9.47 13.08
CA LEU A 226 21.19 -9.65 14.39
C LEU A 226 21.94 -10.98 14.41
N SER A 227 23.20 -10.95 14.83
CA SER A 227 24.07 -12.12 14.88
C SER A 227 24.50 -12.42 16.32
N HIS A 228 24.20 -13.65 16.75
CA HIS A 228 24.37 -14.23 18.07
C HIS A 228 24.90 -15.68 17.96
N ILE A 229 25.76 -15.88 16.96
CA ILE A 229 26.32 -17.18 16.58
C ILE A 229 27.35 -17.64 17.63
N GLY A 230 27.37 -18.94 17.90
CA GLY A 230 28.40 -19.56 18.73
C GLY A 230 29.79 -19.49 18.08
N LEU A 231 30.82 -19.23 18.89
CA LEU A 231 32.21 -19.24 18.41
C LEU A 231 32.64 -20.64 17.93
N SER A 232 33.39 -20.69 16.83
CA SER A 232 33.93 -21.97 16.36
C SER A 232 35.02 -22.50 17.30
N GLY A 233 35.12 -23.82 17.41
CA GLY A 233 36.19 -24.49 18.12
C GLY A 233 37.53 -24.33 17.40
N ARG A 234 38.62 -24.27 18.16
CA ARG A 234 39.98 -24.19 17.61
C ARG A 234 40.42 -25.54 17.02
N LYS A 235 41.25 -25.49 15.98
CA LYS A 235 41.92 -26.68 15.45
C LYS A 235 42.81 -27.28 16.55
N GLY A 236 42.87 -28.60 16.64
CA GLY A 236 43.86 -29.29 17.45
C GLY A 236 45.27 -29.04 16.94
N GLU A 237 46.23 -28.99 17.86
CA GLU A 237 47.65 -28.90 17.53
C GLU A 237 48.12 -30.18 16.85
N SER A 238 49.08 -30.08 15.93
CA SER A 238 49.59 -31.25 15.22
C SER A 238 50.70 -31.90 16.05
N GLY A 239 50.84 -33.22 15.94
CA GLY A 239 51.90 -33.96 16.61
C GLY A 239 53.27 -33.58 16.05
N ALA A 240 54.29 -33.62 16.91
CA ALA A 240 55.68 -33.50 16.47
C ALA A 240 56.15 -34.80 15.81
N SER A 241 56.97 -34.69 14.76
CA SER A 241 57.65 -35.86 14.18
C SER A 241 58.68 -36.44 15.15
N GLY A 242 58.86 -37.75 15.10
CA GLY A 242 59.91 -38.46 15.83
C GLY A 242 61.29 -38.10 15.30
N TYR A 243 62.31 -38.23 16.17
CA TYR A 243 63.70 -38.05 15.77
C TYR A 243 64.28 -39.35 15.20
N ASP A 244 65.15 -39.22 14.20
CA ASP A 244 65.87 -40.37 13.64
C ASP A 244 66.85 -40.97 14.67
N GLY A 245 66.94 -42.29 14.66
CA GLY A 245 67.85 -43.05 15.52
C GLY A 245 69.32 -42.86 15.11
N SER A 246 70.21 -42.80 16.11
CA SER A 246 71.65 -42.94 15.86
C SER A 246 72.01 -44.41 15.56
N ALA A 247 73.20 -44.69 15.02
CA ALA A 247 73.56 -46.06 14.62
C ALA A 247 73.32 -47.11 15.73
N GLY A 248 72.56 -48.16 15.40
CA GLY A 248 72.10 -49.20 16.33
C GLY A 248 70.93 -48.84 17.23
N GLN A 249 70.35 -47.64 17.10
CA GLN A 249 69.21 -47.18 17.87
C GLN A 249 68.00 -47.01 16.97
N ASP A 250 66.84 -47.33 17.52
CA ASP A 250 65.55 -47.13 16.85
C ASP A 250 65.26 -45.63 16.68
N GLY A 251 64.47 -45.28 15.67
CA GLY A 251 63.88 -43.95 15.55
C GLY A 251 62.78 -43.76 16.59
N ASP A 252 62.57 -42.52 17.04
CA ASP A 252 61.46 -42.21 17.95
C ASP A 252 60.14 -42.25 17.19
N ASP A 253 59.07 -42.65 17.87
CA ASP A 253 57.71 -42.56 17.32
C ASP A 253 57.30 -41.08 17.12
N GLY A 254 56.47 -40.82 16.12
CA GLY A 254 55.80 -39.53 15.93
C GLY A 254 54.67 -39.34 16.94
N GLU A 255 54.43 -38.11 17.36
CA GLU A 255 53.34 -37.80 18.29
C GLU A 255 51.98 -37.74 17.58
N ASP A 256 50.92 -38.08 18.31
CA ASP A 256 49.55 -37.95 17.82
C ASP A 256 49.14 -36.49 17.64
N GLY A 257 48.26 -36.23 16.69
CA GLY A 257 47.55 -34.97 16.57
C GLY A 257 46.53 -34.77 17.70
N TYR A 258 46.46 -33.57 18.26
CA TYR A 258 45.46 -33.25 19.29
C TYR A 258 44.06 -33.14 18.68
N SER A 259 43.04 -33.46 19.48
CA SER A 259 41.64 -33.29 19.06
C SER A 259 41.26 -31.81 18.93
N GLY A 260 40.41 -31.50 17.95
CA GLY A 260 39.82 -30.17 17.79
C GLY A 260 38.85 -29.82 18.93
N GLU A 261 38.77 -28.54 19.27
CA GLU A 261 37.87 -28.08 20.33
C GLU A 261 36.40 -28.09 19.90
N ARG A 262 35.50 -28.16 20.88
CA ARG A 262 34.06 -28.03 20.65
C ARG A 262 33.70 -26.61 20.18
N GLY A 263 32.79 -26.52 19.22
CA GLY A 263 32.12 -25.27 18.88
C GLY A 263 31.18 -24.80 20.00
N HIS A 264 31.17 -23.49 20.29
CA HIS A 264 30.30 -22.92 21.31
C HIS A 264 28.85 -22.93 20.83
N SER A 265 27.90 -23.07 21.77
CA SER A 265 26.48 -22.95 21.43
C SER A 265 26.10 -21.51 21.09
N GLY A 266 25.05 -21.34 20.29
CA GLY A 266 24.44 -20.02 20.05
C GLY A 266 23.80 -19.43 21.31
N ASP A 267 23.55 -18.12 21.30
CA ASP A 267 23.02 -17.43 22.48
C ASP A 267 21.56 -17.78 22.77
N LYS A 268 21.16 -17.58 24.03
CA LYS A 268 19.75 -17.49 24.40
C LYS A 268 19.27 -16.05 24.19
N ILE A 269 18.18 -15.89 23.47
CA ILE A 269 17.62 -14.58 23.09
C ILE A 269 16.15 -14.54 23.48
N GLU A 270 15.75 -13.46 24.14
CA GLU A 270 14.33 -13.13 24.31
C GLU A 270 14.00 -11.89 23.49
N LEU A 271 12.91 -11.96 22.73
CA LEU A 271 12.43 -10.90 21.87
C LEU A 271 11.09 -10.43 22.38
N VAL A 272 10.93 -9.12 22.53
CA VAL A 272 9.64 -8.50 22.77
C VAL A 272 9.32 -7.62 21.56
N ILE A 273 8.29 -8.00 20.81
CA ILE A 273 7.83 -7.27 19.62
C ILE A 273 6.48 -6.65 19.94
N SER A 274 6.41 -5.33 20.04
CA SER A 274 5.17 -4.62 20.37
C SER A 274 4.72 -3.71 19.24
N LYS A 275 3.42 -3.67 18.98
CA LYS A 275 2.82 -2.77 18.00
C LYS A 275 2.84 -1.34 18.54
N ARG A 276 3.40 -0.42 17.77
CA ARG A 276 3.35 1.02 18.02
C ARG A 276 2.27 1.68 17.15
N LYS A 277 1.92 2.93 17.47
CA LYS A 277 0.98 3.72 16.66
C LYS A 277 1.62 4.00 15.29
N LYS A 278 0.81 3.96 14.21
CA LYS A 278 1.21 4.24 12.80
C LYS A 278 2.03 3.15 12.09
N GLY A 279 1.69 1.87 12.24
CA GLY A 279 2.32 0.81 11.43
C GLY A 279 3.81 0.64 11.72
N GLN A 280 4.21 0.90 12.96
CA GLN A 280 5.54 0.66 13.48
C GLN A 280 5.49 -0.45 14.53
N VAL A 281 6.60 -1.13 14.72
CA VAL A 281 6.83 -2.12 15.77
C VAL A 281 8.06 -1.71 16.56
N GLU A 282 8.01 -1.89 17.86
CA GLU A 282 9.21 -1.81 18.69
C GLU A 282 9.70 -3.23 18.96
N LEU A 283 10.96 -3.48 18.62
CA LEU A 283 11.66 -4.72 18.91
C LEU A 283 12.63 -4.47 20.06
N GLN A 284 12.47 -5.21 21.16
CA GLN A 284 13.44 -5.27 22.24
C GLN A 284 14.12 -6.63 22.23
N VAL A 285 15.45 -6.63 22.23
CA VAL A 285 16.30 -7.81 22.13
C VAL A 285 17.09 -7.96 23.42
N TYR A 286 16.81 -9.02 24.15
CA TYR A 286 17.46 -9.39 25.39
C TYR A 286 18.42 -10.54 25.12
N ALA A 287 19.73 -10.25 25.16
CA ALA A 287 20.77 -11.23 24.93
C ALA A 287 22.03 -10.89 25.74
N LYS A 288 22.68 -11.90 26.33
CA LYS A 288 23.94 -11.74 27.09
C LYS A 288 23.91 -10.62 28.14
N ASN A 289 22.80 -10.49 28.87
CA ASN A 289 22.56 -9.43 29.86
C ASN A 289 22.55 -8.00 29.29
N THR A 290 22.36 -7.85 27.97
CA THR A 290 22.20 -6.57 27.31
C THR A 290 20.81 -6.46 26.70
N ILE A 291 20.28 -5.24 26.71
CA ILE A 291 18.99 -4.91 26.10
C ILE A 291 19.27 -3.93 24.96
N LYS A 292 18.81 -4.28 23.76
CA LYS A 292 18.81 -3.37 22.60
C LYS A 292 17.40 -3.12 22.14
N ILE A 293 17.04 -1.86 21.93
CA ILE A 293 15.70 -1.44 21.53
C ILE A 293 15.78 -0.86 20.12
N TYR A 294 14.90 -1.32 19.24
CA TYR A 294 14.78 -0.88 17.86
C TYR A 294 13.35 -0.44 17.58
N ASN A 295 13.19 0.72 16.92
CA ASN A 295 11.90 1.17 16.41
C ASN A 295 11.89 0.95 14.91
N LEU A 296 11.10 -0.01 14.45
CA LEU A 296 11.10 -0.50 13.08
C LEU A 296 9.71 -0.27 12.45
N PRO A 297 9.61 -0.08 11.14
CA PRO A 297 8.32 -0.11 10.48
C PRO A 297 7.79 -1.56 10.46
N ILE A 298 6.47 -1.77 10.46
CA ILE A 298 5.84 -3.11 10.57
C ILE A 298 6.14 -4.02 9.36
N ASN A 299 6.67 -3.44 8.29
CA ASN A 299 7.15 -4.15 7.11
C ASN A 299 8.66 -4.46 7.17
N CYS A 300 9.34 -4.20 8.28
CA CYS A 300 10.74 -4.58 8.43
C CYS A 300 10.90 -6.11 8.46
N THR A 301 11.90 -6.65 7.78
CA THR A 301 12.33 -8.04 7.98
C THR A 301 13.43 -8.05 9.04
N ILE A 302 13.21 -8.82 10.10
CA ILE A 302 14.09 -9.04 11.24
C ILE A 302 14.68 -10.44 11.08
N LYS A 303 15.98 -10.52 10.82
CA LYS A 303 16.74 -11.78 10.76
C LYS A 303 17.55 -11.94 12.03
N ILE A 304 17.42 -13.07 12.69
CA ILE A 304 18.18 -13.38 13.90
C ILE A 304 18.89 -14.71 13.71
N ASN A 305 20.22 -14.65 13.75
CA ASN A 305 21.05 -15.84 13.70
C ASN A 305 21.61 -16.14 15.08
N ALA A 306 21.12 -17.22 15.69
CA ALA A 306 21.60 -17.81 16.94
C ALA A 306 22.13 -19.23 16.70
N SER A 307 22.72 -19.50 15.54
CA SER A 307 23.29 -20.82 15.22
C SER A 307 24.49 -21.17 16.09
N GLY A 308 24.76 -22.47 16.24
CA GLY A 308 25.93 -22.98 16.95
C GLY A 308 27.22 -22.84 16.14
N GLY A 309 28.34 -22.67 16.84
CA GLY A 309 29.66 -22.60 16.23
C GLY A 309 30.13 -23.94 15.67
N ARG A 310 30.97 -23.91 14.63
CA ARG A 310 31.57 -25.13 14.06
C ARG A 310 32.56 -25.75 15.05
N GLY A 311 32.61 -27.08 15.12
CA GLY A 311 33.68 -27.79 15.83
C GLY A 311 35.04 -27.61 15.14
N GLY A 312 36.11 -27.56 15.93
CA GLY A 312 37.47 -27.46 15.43
C GLY A 312 37.92 -28.76 14.75
N ASN A 313 38.76 -28.66 13.71
CA ASN A 313 39.32 -29.86 13.10
C ASN A 313 40.41 -30.46 14.02
N GLY A 314 40.63 -31.77 13.93
CA GLY A 314 41.78 -32.41 14.58
C GLY A 314 43.11 -31.91 14.04
N GLY A 315 44.15 -32.06 14.85
CA GLY A 315 45.54 -31.89 14.46
C GLY A 315 46.01 -33.00 13.53
N ASP A 316 47.02 -32.71 12.72
CA ASP A 316 47.66 -33.72 11.89
C ASP A 316 48.65 -34.53 12.75
N TYR A 317 48.96 -35.77 12.38
CA TYR A 317 49.91 -36.59 13.14
C TYR A 317 51.37 -36.24 12.80
N GLY A 318 52.28 -36.60 13.70
CA GLY A 318 53.72 -36.56 13.45
C GLY A 318 54.19 -37.86 12.79
N ASP A 319 55.08 -37.76 11.81
CA ASP A 319 55.72 -38.93 11.20
C ASP A 319 56.76 -39.55 12.15
N GLY A 320 56.91 -40.87 12.13
CA GLY A 320 57.94 -41.58 12.89
C GLY A 320 59.35 -41.32 12.36
N GLY A 321 60.34 -41.31 13.25
CA GLY A 321 61.76 -41.18 12.90
C GLY A 321 62.31 -42.45 12.26
N SER A 322 63.29 -42.32 11.37
CA SER A 322 63.94 -43.50 10.77
C SER A 322 64.90 -44.17 11.75
N GLY A 323 65.01 -45.49 11.71
CA GLY A 323 65.96 -46.27 12.50
C GLY A 323 67.41 -46.02 12.07
N GLY A 324 68.32 -46.00 13.03
CA GLY A 324 69.74 -45.80 12.76
C GLY A 324 70.37 -46.99 12.03
N GLY A 325 71.36 -46.73 11.18
CA GLY A 325 72.13 -47.77 10.48
C GLY A 325 72.88 -48.72 11.44
N ALA A 326 73.50 -49.77 10.90
CA ALA A 326 74.13 -50.82 11.69
C ALA A 326 75.18 -50.29 12.70
N ASP A 327 75.12 -50.76 13.96
CA ASP A 327 76.15 -50.54 14.96
C ASP A 327 77.41 -51.40 14.71
N ILE A 328 78.39 -51.31 15.63
CA ILE A 328 79.62 -52.11 15.58
C ILE A 328 79.39 -53.63 15.63
N ASN A 329 78.20 -54.07 16.03
CA ASN A 329 77.79 -55.47 16.08
C ASN A 329 76.90 -55.87 14.89
N GLY A 330 76.61 -54.95 13.97
CA GLY A 330 75.78 -55.18 12.79
C GLY A 330 74.27 -55.01 13.04
N ASN A 331 73.85 -54.53 14.21
CA ASN A 331 72.44 -54.34 14.54
C ASN A 331 71.96 -52.98 14.01
N CYS A 332 70.91 -52.98 13.19
CA CYS A 332 70.25 -51.76 12.75
C CYS A 332 69.08 -51.44 13.70
N GLY A 333 68.81 -50.16 13.92
CA GLY A 333 67.59 -49.73 14.60
C GLY A 333 66.37 -49.88 13.69
N SER A 334 65.19 -50.03 14.28
CA SER A 334 63.91 -49.97 13.58
C SER A 334 63.41 -48.54 13.44
N ASP A 335 62.60 -48.29 12.41
CA ASP A 335 61.87 -47.02 12.27
C ASP A 335 60.85 -46.88 13.40
N GLY A 336 60.67 -45.66 13.87
CA GLY A 336 59.55 -45.25 14.71
C GLY A 336 58.24 -45.29 13.92
N SER A 337 57.14 -45.44 14.64
CA SER A 337 55.79 -45.42 14.09
C SER A 337 55.27 -43.99 13.92
N ASP A 338 54.42 -43.78 12.91
CA ASP A 338 53.68 -42.52 12.76
C ASP A 338 52.63 -42.40 13.88
N GLY A 339 52.37 -41.16 14.31
CA GLY A 339 51.27 -40.86 15.22
C GLY A 339 49.90 -40.99 14.55
N ASP A 340 48.85 -40.93 15.35
CA ASP A 340 47.46 -40.90 14.90
C ASP A 340 46.98 -39.46 14.65
N GLN A 341 46.16 -39.24 13.61
CA GLN A 341 45.53 -37.92 13.40
C GLN A 341 44.60 -37.59 14.58
N GLY A 342 44.45 -36.31 14.92
CA GLY A 342 43.53 -35.86 15.97
C GLY A 342 42.06 -35.92 15.57
N ALA A 343 41.15 -36.08 16.56
CA ALA A 343 39.71 -36.16 16.30
C ALA A 343 39.14 -34.77 15.96
N GLY A 344 38.10 -34.73 15.14
CA GLY A 344 37.31 -33.51 14.95
C GLY A 344 36.49 -33.18 16.19
N GLY A 345 36.53 -31.92 16.63
CA GLY A 345 35.71 -31.41 17.71
C GLY A 345 34.21 -31.38 17.35
N PRO A 346 33.29 -31.60 18.31
CA PRO A 346 31.86 -31.52 18.05
C PRO A 346 31.40 -30.09 17.78
N GLY A 347 30.38 -29.92 16.95
CA GLY A 347 29.73 -28.63 16.71
C GLY A 347 28.92 -28.15 17.92
N GLY A 348 28.78 -26.84 18.06
CA GLY A 348 27.96 -26.22 19.09
C GLY A 348 26.47 -26.35 18.80
N ASN A 349 25.63 -26.38 19.82
CA ASN A 349 24.19 -26.41 19.61
C ASN A 349 23.67 -25.04 19.17
N GLY A 350 22.56 -25.01 18.43
CA GLY A 350 21.82 -23.79 18.19
C GLY A 350 21.30 -23.18 19.49
N GLY A 351 21.17 -21.86 19.51
CA GLY A 351 20.62 -21.08 20.62
C GLY A 351 19.12 -21.25 20.78
N SER A 352 18.56 -20.66 21.84
CA SER A 352 17.12 -20.68 22.10
C SER A 352 16.54 -19.29 21.95
N ILE A 353 15.48 -19.14 21.15
CA ILE A 353 14.79 -17.87 20.96
C ILE A 353 13.37 -17.95 21.54
N LYS A 354 13.04 -17.04 22.46
CA LYS A 354 11.66 -16.84 22.92
C LYS A 354 11.13 -15.53 22.36
N VAL A 355 9.95 -15.57 21.76
CA VAL A 355 9.32 -14.42 21.12
C VAL A 355 8.02 -14.10 21.83
N PHE A 356 7.93 -12.91 22.40
CA PHE A 356 6.73 -12.34 23.02
C PHE A 356 6.20 -11.22 22.13
N SER A 357 4.92 -11.27 21.77
CA SER A 357 4.38 -10.31 20.81
C SER A 357 2.89 -10.07 20.97
N ASP A 358 2.47 -8.83 20.69
CA ASP A 358 1.05 -8.45 20.54
C ASP A 358 0.55 -8.51 19.09
N LEU A 359 1.44 -8.78 18.13
CA LEU A 359 1.12 -9.07 16.74
C LEU A 359 0.56 -10.49 16.58
N ASP A 360 -0.33 -10.68 15.62
CA ASP A 360 -0.79 -12.02 15.24
C ASP A 360 0.33 -12.87 14.61
N ILE A 361 0.19 -14.18 14.70
CA ILE A 361 1.22 -15.13 14.27
C ILE A 361 1.56 -15.03 12.77
N LEU A 362 0.59 -14.66 11.92
CA LEU A 362 0.84 -14.51 10.49
C LEU A 362 1.68 -13.26 10.22
N THR A 363 1.39 -12.15 10.90
CA THR A 363 2.22 -10.94 10.83
C THR A 363 3.65 -11.24 11.31
N LEU A 364 3.83 -11.95 12.42
CA LEU A 364 5.16 -12.35 12.91
C LEU A 364 5.92 -13.19 11.89
N ALA A 365 5.27 -14.20 11.31
CA ALA A 365 5.90 -15.06 10.31
C ALA A 365 6.35 -14.30 9.05
N THR A 366 5.74 -13.14 8.75
CA THR A 366 6.16 -12.29 7.62
C THR A 366 7.34 -11.37 7.93
N ILE A 367 7.60 -11.09 9.21
CA ILE A 367 8.62 -10.11 9.61
C ILE A 367 9.81 -10.74 10.31
N LEU A 368 9.70 -11.95 10.88
CA LEU A 368 10.76 -12.55 11.69
C LEU A 368 11.28 -13.84 11.06
N GLU A 369 12.56 -13.85 10.72
CA GLU A 369 13.31 -15.02 10.29
C GLU A 369 14.34 -15.41 11.36
N VAL A 370 14.38 -16.69 11.72
CA VAL A 370 15.26 -17.21 12.77
C VAL A 370 16.11 -18.35 12.22
N ASP A 371 17.42 -18.26 12.45
CA ASP A 371 18.38 -19.35 12.26
C ASP A 371 18.91 -19.82 13.62
N ILE A 372 18.55 -21.04 14.00
CA ILE A 372 18.96 -21.71 15.24
C ILE A 372 19.59 -23.07 14.92
N SER A 373 20.23 -23.19 13.76
CA SER A 373 20.89 -24.42 13.35
C SER A 373 22.03 -24.80 14.29
N GLY A 374 22.25 -26.10 14.47
CA GLY A 374 23.45 -26.60 15.15
C GLY A 374 24.69 -26.42 14.27
N GLY A 375 25.82 -26.15 14.89
CA GLY A 375 27.10 -26.04 14.20
C GLY A 375 27.55 -27.40 13.66
N ARG A 376 28.26 -27.40 12.54
CA ARG A 376 28.85 -28.63 11.98
C ARG A 376 30.02 -29.11 12.84
N GLY A 377 30.21 -30.42 12.97
CA GLY A 377 31.42 -30.98 13.57
C GLY A 377 32.69 -30.70 12.76
N GLY A 378 33.83 -30.69 13.43
CA GLY A 378 35.15 -30.63 12.80
C GLY A 378 35.53 -31.94 12.12
N SER A 379 36.50 -31.90 11.22
CA SER A 379 37.07 -33.09 10.57
C SER A 379 38.34 -33.56 11.28
N GLY A 380 38.61 -34.87 11.24
CA GLY A 380 39.81 -35.52 11.79
C GLY A 380 39.76 -37.02 11.48
N TYR A 381 40.56 -37.85 12.14
CA TYR A 381 40.48 -39.32 11.96
C TYR A 381 39.07 -39.85 12.25
N SER A 382 38.40 -39.21 13.22
CA SER A 382 36.98 -39.32 13.44
C SER A 382 36.35 -37.93 13.32
N ASN A 383 35.25 -37.83 12.56
CA ASN A 383 34.54 -36.57 12.42
C ASN A 383 33.79 -36.23 13.71
N GLY A 384 33.84 -34.96 14.11
CA GLY A 384 33.04 -34.45 15.21
C GLY A 384 31.54 -34.57 14.90
N SER A 385 30.74 -34.80 15.93
CA SER A 385 29.29 -34.78 15.80
C SER A 385 28.78 -33.36 15.48
N SER A 386 27.71 -33.26 14.69
CA SER A 386 27.05 -31.98 14.49
C SER A 386 26.27 -31.58 15.74
N GLY A 387 26.23 -30.28 16.03
CA GLY A 387 25.42 -29.73 17.10
C GLY A 387 23.93 -29.94 16.82
N LYS A 388 23.13 -29.95 17.89
CA LYS A 388 21.68 -30.00 17.78
C LYS A 388 21.13 -28.64 17.40
N SER A 389 20.05 -28.61 16.64
CA SER A 389 19.27 -27.39 16.42
C SER A 389 18.71 -26.89 17.75
N GLY A 390 18.59 -25.58 17.87
CA GLY A 390 18.03 -24.92 19.03
C GLY A 390 16.51 -25.02 19.11
N THR A 391 15.88 -24.11 19.86
CA THR A 391 14.43 -24.02 19.98
C THR A 391 13.93 -22.61 19.71
N THR A 392 12.71 -22.51 19.18
CA THR A 392 11.99 -21.24 19.05
C THR A 392 10.60 -21.39 19.65
N GLU A 393 10.26 -20.49 20.57
CA GLU A 393 8.97 -20.46 21.23
C GLU A 393 8.28 -19.13 20.94
N TYR A 394 7.03 -19.18 20.49
CA TYR A 394 6.22 -17.99 20.23
C TYR A 394 5.09 -17.89 21.25
N THR A 395 4.99 -16.74 21.92
CA THR A 395 3.94 -16.43 22.88
C THR A 395 3.24 -15.14 22.45
N ILE A 396 1.98 -15.26 22.04
CA ILE A 396 1.16 -14.10 21.68
C ILE A 396 0.47 -13.60 22.94
N LEU A 397 0.66 -12.33 23.28
CA LEU A 397 0.18 -11.68 24.49
C LEU A 397 -0.72 -10.50 24.14
N SER A 398 -1.66 -10.17 25.02
CA SER A 398 -2.31 -8.87 24.97
C SER A 398 -1.32 -7.74 25.26
N GLN A 399 -1.62 -6.51 24.83
CA GLN A 399 -0.79 -5.34 25.12
C GLN A 399 -0.54 -5.15 26.63
N GLU A 400 -1.54 -5.43 27.46
CA GLU A 400 -1.43 -5.30 28.91
C GLU A 400 -0.45 -6.33 29.50
N GLU A 401 -0.55 -7.60 29.07
CA GLU A 401 0.36 -8.67 29.47
C GLU A 401 1.79 -8.40 28.99
N LEU A 402 1.94 -7.89 27.76
CA LEU A 402 3.24 -7.52 27.21
C LEU A 402 3.89 -6.39 28.03
N ASN A 403 3.11 -5.40 28.45
CA ASN A 403 3.60 -4.31 29.32
C ASN A 403 4.01 -4.83 30.71
N LYS A 404 3.27 -5.80 31.28
CA LYS A 404 3.63 -6.46 32.55
C LYS A 404 4.93 -7.25 32.41
N LEU A 405 5.09 -7.99 31.31
CA LEU A 405 6.31 -8.72 30.99
C LEU A 405 7.51 -7.78 30.87
N LEU A 406 7.37 -6.68 30.12
CA LEU A 406 8.42 -5.66 29.98
C LEU A 406 8.88 -5.11 31.33
N HIS A 407 7.94 -4.83 32.23
CA HIS A 407 8.28 -4.37 33.58
C HIS A 407 9.07 -5.42 34.37
N SER A 408 8.77 -6.70 34.20
CA SER A 408 9.50 -7.80 34.85
C SER A 408 10.88 -8.09 34.26
N LEU A 409 11.12 -7.72 32.99
CA LEU A 409 12.42 -7.90 32.33
C LEU A 409 13.40 -6.74 32.61
N THR A 410 12.88 -5.61 33.11
CA THR A 410 13.69 -4.41 33.44
C THR A 410 14.07 -4.30 34.92
N ASN A 411 13.40 -5.05 35.79
CA ASN A 411 13.68 -5.13 37.23
C ASN A 411 14.45 -6.41 37.54
#